data_AF-A0A9P6V268-F1
#
_entry.id   AF-A0A9P6V268-F1
#
_cell.length_a   1.000
_cell.length_b   1.000
_cell.length_c   1.000
_cell.angle_alpha   90.00
_cell.angle_beta   90.00
_cell.angle_gamma   90.00
#
_symmetry.space_group_name_H-M   'P 1'
#
loop_
_entity.id
_entity.type
_entity.pdbx_description
1 polymer ?
#
loop_
_entity_poly.entity_id
_entity_poly.type
_entity_poly.pdbx_seq_one_letter_code
_entity_poly.pdbx_strand_id
1 'polypeptide(L)'
;IGAESVVTVRHRGVREVTVEYYSIDAEAMFSASPLTFADQGENNESTNSSRDGDASNSYRLVKPNGVDTHTVKRAVATDGLLMIPILPQYLNSNVMVSVTTSPPAANRTWKTYYSQTIVIQCLEQTGTIKVISKAASAKTTTTTTTATAAASENGRPIRGGYVKIYAEMKSSSTSFWKDGYTDLVGRFAYAQVSTGADSATSNGGGGLSDVKRFVVFVDGGREGCVVKTLPVPPV
;
A
#
# COMPACT_ATOMS: atom_id res chain seq x y z
N ILE A 1 10.38 6.73 1.19
CA ILE A 1 9.57 6.61 2.42
C ILE A 1 9.58 5.13 2.70
N GLY A 2 10.48 4.69 3.57
CA GLY A 2 10.77 3.27 3.75
C GLY A 2 11.40 3.09 5.12
N ALA A 3 10.88 2.12 5.87
CA ALA A 3 11.22 1.79 7.25
C ALA A 3 10.91 2.85 8.32
N GLU A 4 11.07 4.14 8.01
CA GLU A 4 10.82 5.21 8.97
C GLU A 4 9.46 5.85 8.69
N SER A 5 8.59 5.85 9.70
CA SER A 5 7.28 6.52 9.70
C SER A 5 7.44 8.04 9.74
N VAL A 6 8.22 8.57 8.80
CA VAL A 6 8.71 9.95 8.79
C VAL A 6 8.56 10.51 7.37
N VAL A 7 7.99 11.70 7.30
CA VAL A 7 7.95 12.53 6.11
C VAL A 7 9.19 13.42 6.12
N THR A 8 10.04 13.24 5.11
CA THR A 8 11.25 14.06 4.94
C THR A 8 10.94 15.24 4.01
N VAL A 9 11.01 16.45 4.54
CA VAL A 9 10.75 17.68 3.82
C VAL A 9 12.06 18.44 3.61
N ARG A 10 12.50 18.54 2.35
CA ARG A 10 13.58 19.47 1.96
C ARG A 10 12.97 20.84 1.77
N HIS A 11 13.51 21.85 2.42
CA HIS A 11 12.95 23.20 2.39
C HIS A 11 14.04 24.27 2.31
N ARG A 12 13.69 25.43 1.75
CA ARG A 12 14.55 26.63 1.74
C ARG A 12 13.69 27.85 1.99
N GLY A 13 14.03 28.63 3.03
CA GLY A 13 13.35 29.90 3.32
C GLY A 13 11.90 29.81 3.79
N VAL A 14 11.44 28.64 4.27
CA VAL A 14 10.09 28.40 4.80
C VAL A 14 10.06 28.61 6.31
N ARG A 15 8.96 29.15 6.85
CA ARG A 15 8.77 29.38 8.31
C ARG A 15 7.94 28.29 8.98
N GLU A 16 7.03 27.70 8.25
CA GLU A 16 6.06 26.73 8.76
C GLU A 16 5.70 25.75 7.65
N VAL A 17 5.51 24.50 8.04
CA VAL A 17 5.10 23.39 7.19
C VAL A 17 3.85 22.78 7.79
N THR A 18 2.78 22.69 7.01
CA THR A 18 1.54 22.02 7.38
C THR A 18 1.47 20.69 6.64
N VAL A 19 1.31 19.61 7.39
CA VAL A 19 1.13 18.26 6.89
C VAL A 19 -0.33 17.87 7.06
N GLU A 20 -0.98 17.52 5.96
CA GLU A 20 -2.38 17.08 5.94
C GLU A 20 -2.43 15.61 5.51
N TYR A 21 -3.26 14.84 6.21
CA TYR A 21 -3.41 13.40 6.01
C TYR A 21 -4.79 13.10 5.42
N TYR A 22 -4.81 12.35 4.34
CA TYR A 22 -6.01 11.90 3.66
C TYR A 22 -6.03 10.38 3.66
N SER A 23 -7.05 9.79 4.27
CA SER A 23 -7.23 8.33 4.25
C SER A 23 -7.43 7.86 2.82
N ILE A 24 -6.66 6.87 2.39
CA ILE A 24 -6.81 6.23 1.09
C ILE A 24 -7.66 4.98 1.27
N ASP A 25 -8.75 4.87 0.52
CA ASP A 25 -9.38 3.59 0.27
C ASP A 25 -8.54 2.84 -0.77
N ALA A 26 -7.58 2.06 -0.27
CA ALA A 26 -6.62 1.36 -1.12
C ALA A 26 -7.29 0.30 -2.00
N GLU A 27 -8.39 -0.31 -1.54
CA GLU A 27 -9.14 -1.29 -2.31
C GLU A 27 -9.89 -0.62 -3.48
N ALA A 28 -10.54 0.52 -3.23
CA ALA A 28 -11.22 1.28 -4.27
C ALA A 28 -10.23 1.79 -5.33
N MET A 29 -9.08 2.32 -4.90
CA MET A 29 -8.01 2.73 -5.83
C MET A 29 -7.45 1.56 -6.64
N PHE A 30 -7.21 0.43 -5.97
CA PHE A 30 -6.75 -0.78 -6.62
C PHE A 30 -7.76 -1.27 -7.65
N SER A 31 -9.05 -1.23 -7.34
CA SER A 31 -10.12 -1.65 -8.26
C SER A 31 -10.23 -0.71 -9.47
N ALA A 32 -9.97 0.59 -9.30
CA ALA A 32 -10.00 1.58 -10.37
C ALA A 32 -8.77 1.54 -11.28
N SER A 33 -7.58 1.22 -10.74
CA SER A 33 -6.32 1.19 -11.51
C SER A 33 -5.32 0.18 -10.92
N PRO A 34 -5.52 -1.14 -11.13
CA PRO A 34 -4.71 -2.19 -10.50
C PRO A 34 -3.22 -2.11 -10.84
N LEU A 35 -2.87 -1.86 -12.10
CA LEU A 35 -1.48 -1.88 -12.59
C LEU A 35 -0.68 -0.67 -12.10
N THR A 36 -1.25 0.53 -12.19
CA THR A 36 -0.61 1.78 -11.75
C THR A 36 -0.26 1.71 -10.26
N PHE A 37 -1.15 1.12 -9.46
CA PHE A 37 -0.94 0.98 -8.02
C PHE A 37 0.14 -0.06 -7.68
N ALA A 38 0.26 -1.13 -8.47
CA ALA A 38 1.33 -2.14 -8.33
C ALA A 38 2.71 -1.54 -8.60
N ASP A 39 2.83 -0.80 -9.71
CA ASP A 39 4.11 -0.23 -10.15
C ASP A 39 4.58 0.90 -9.21
N GLN A 40 3.66 1.55 -8.49
CA GLN A 40 3.94 2.53 -7.41
C GLN A 40 4.38 1.87 -6.08
N GLY A 41 3.89 0.66 -5.79
CA GLY A 41 4.21 -0.07 -4.56
C GLY A 41 5.59 -0.73 -4.55
N GLU A 42 6.11 -1.09 -5.72
CA GLU A 42 7.41 -1.79 -5.87
C GLU A 42 8.60 -0.82 -5.99
N ASN A 43 8.39 0.37 -6.55
CA ASN A 43 9.45 1.35 -6.77
C ASN A 43 9.52 2.38 -5.63
N ASN A 44 10.18 2.04 -4.52
CA ASN A 44 10.57 3.02 -3.49
C ASN A 44 11.78 3.87 -3.91
N GLU A 45 11.95 4.10 -5.21
CA GLU A 45 13.00 4.93 -5.78
C GLU A 45 12.37 6.18 -6.37
N SER A 46 12.80 7.33 -5.88
CA SER A 46 12.37 8.66 -6.30
C SER A 46 12.80 8.92 -7.73
N THR A 47 12.05 8.40 -8.70
CA THR A 47 12.09 8.94 -10.05
C THR A 47 11.24 10.19 -10.05
N ASN A 48 11.89 11.34 -10.30
CA ASN A 48 11.24 12.60 -10.69
C ASN A 48 10.53 12.43 -12.04
N SER A 49 9.63 11.46 -12.15
CA SER A 49 8.73 11.36 -13.27
C SER A 49 7.52 12.21 -12.90
N SER A 50 7.34 13.27 -13.67
CA SER A 50 6.24 14.24 -13.65
C SER A 50 4.87 13.61 -14.00
N ARG A 51 4.62 12.39 -13.53
CA ARG A 51 3.36 11.65 -13.59
C ARG A 51 2.64 11.68 -12.22
N ASP A 52 2.77 12.78 -11.48
CA ASP A 52 1.98 13.10 -10.27
C ASP A 52 0.49 13.41 -10.56
N GLY A 53 0.01 13.08 -11.77
CA GLY A 53 -1.28 13.51 -12.30
C GLY A 53 -2.24 12.34 -12.47
N ASP A 54 -3.02 12.04 -11.43
CA ASP A 54 -4.48 11.90 -11.52
C ASP A 54 -5.11 11.73 -10.12
N ALA A 55 -4.51 10.89 -9.27
CA ALA A 55 -5.00 10.65 -7.91
C ALA A 55 -4.86 11.88 -6.99
N SER A 56 -3.95 12.82 -7.28
CA SER A 56 -3.76 14.04 -6.51
C SER A 56 -4.91 15.04 -6.68
N ASN A 57 -5.66 15.00 -7.79
CA ASN A 57 -6.74 15.95 -8.05
C ASN A 57 -8.00 15.65 -7.24
N SER A 58 -8.32 14.37 -6.99
CA SER A 58 -9.51 14.01 -6.21
C SER A 58 -9.38 14.44 -4.74
N TYR A 59 -8.19 14.39 -4.15
CA TYR A 59 -7.97 14.79 -2.76
C TYR A 59 -7.96 16.31 -2.52
N ARG A 60 -7.84 17.13 -3.57
CA ARG A 60 -7.93 18.60 -3.43
C ARG A 60 -9.32 19.08 -3.01
N LEU A 61 -10.35 18.29 -3.31
CA LEU A 61 -11.75 18.60 -3.03
C LEU A 61 -12.26 18.00 -1.71
N VAL A 62 -11.46 17.17 -1.06
CA VAL A 62 -11.82 16.44 0.15
C VAL A 62 -11.23 17.13 1.37
N LYS A 63 -11.92 17.08 2.51
CA LYS A 63 -11.39 17.56 3.79
C LYS A 63 -10.32 16.57 4.31
N PRO A 64 -9.16 17.05 4.79
CA PRO A 64 -8.17 16.16 5.40
C PRO A 64 -8.73 15.49 6.66
N ASN A 65 -8.36 14.23 6.87
CA ASN A 65 -8.70 13.47 8.06
C ASN A 65 -7.89 13.91 9.28
N GLY A 66 -6.69 14.46 9.06
CA GLY A 66 -5.79 14.94 10.10
C GLY A 66 -4.89 16.05 9.58
N VAL A 67 -4.47 16.94 10.48
CA VAL A 67 -3.60 18.07 10.16
C VAL A 67 -2.55 18.19 11.27
N ASP A 68 -1.30 18.40 10.89
CA ASP A 68 -0.17 18.58 11.79
C ASP A 68 0.71 19.74 11.30
N THR A 69 1.08 20.66 12.19
CA THR A 69 1.77 21.91 11.82
C THR A 69 3.11 22.02 12.52
N HIS A 70 4.16 22.26 11.74
CA HIS A 70 5.54 22.28 12.19
C HIS A 70 6.20 23.62 11.90
N THR A 71 6.70 24.29 12.94
CA THR A 71 7.50 25.51 12.78
C THR A 71 8.94 25.16 12.42
N VAL A 72 9.45 25.78 11.37
CA VAL A 72 10.82 25.59 10.88
C VAL A 72 11.72 26.68 11.43
N LYS A 73 12.76 26.28 12.17
CA LYS A 73 13.82 27.22 12.59
C LYS A 73 14.51 27.74 11.33
N ARG A 74 14.35 29.04 11.06
CA ARG A 74 14.82 29.70 9.84
C ARG A 74 16.36 29.65 9.75
N ALA A 75 16.90 28.75 8.93
CA ALA A 75 18.27 28.86 8.44
C ALA A 75 18.26 29.74 7.19
N VAL A 76 18.67 31.00 7.34
CA VAL A 76 18.75 31.94 6.21
C VAL A 76 20.03 31.62 5.45
N ALA A 77 19.90 31.04 4.25
CA ALA A 77 20.92 30.77 3.22
C ALA A 77 21.29 29.31 2.92
N THR A 78 20.81 28.32 3.68
CA THR A 78 21.08 26.89 3.40
C THR A 78 19.79 26.09 3.24
N ASP A 79 19.85 25.03 2.43
CA ASP A 79 18.78 24.04 2.34
C ASP A 79 18.68 23.27 3.65
N GLY A 80 17.48 23.16 4.19
CA GLY A 80 17.19 22.44 5.44
C GLY A 80 16.48 21.13 5.18
N LEU A 81 16.67 20.18 6.11
CA LEU A 81 15.94 18.93 6.16
C LEU A 81 15.08 18.93 7.42
N LEU A 82 13.77 18.77 7.25
CA LEU A 82 12.82 18.59 8.34
C LEU A 82 12.28 17.15 8.29
N MET A 83 12.40 16.45 9.42
CA MET A 83 11.87 15.09 9.60
C MET A 83 10.61 15.17 10.45
N ILE A 84 9.45 14.90 9.85
CA ILE A 84 8.16 14.97 10.53
C ILE A 84 7.64 13.54 10.73
N PRO A 85 7.51 13.04 11.97
CA PRO A 85 6.91 11.74 12.21
C PRO A 85 5.44 11.75 11.78
N ILE A 86 4.99 10.66 11.17
CA ILE A 86 3.57 10.48 10.83
C ILE A 86 2.77 10.31 12.11
N LEU A 87 1.60 10.95 12.18
CA LEU A 87 0.73 10.84 13.36
C LEU A 87 0.43 9.36 13.69
N PRO A 88 0.48 8.96 14.97
CA PRO A 88 0.35 7.55 15.38
C PRO A 88 -0.86 6.82 14.80
N GLN A 89 -1.99 7.53 14.65
CA GLN A 89 -3.24 7.00 14.10
C GLN A 89 -3.17 6.60 12.62
N TYR A 90 -2.17 7.09 11.87
CA TYR A 90 -1.98 6.78 10.44
C TYR A 90 -0.83 5.80 10.19
N LEU A 91 -0.14 5.32 11.22
CA LEU A 91 1.02 4.43 11.05
C LEU A 91 0.67 3.10 10.40
N ASN A 92 -0.55 2.60 10.58
CA ASN A 92 -1.06 1.33 10.06
C ASN A 92 -2.12 1.52 8.97
N SER A 93 -2.16 2.70 8.35
CA SER A 93 -3.13 3.02 7.29
C SER A 93 -2.41 3.59 6.09
N ASN A 94 -2.95 3.32 4.91
CA ASN A 94 -2.50 3.95 3.69
C ASN A 94 -3.08 5.37 3.65
N VAL A 95 -2.19 6.36 3.60
CA VAL A 95 -2.59 7.77 3.61
C VAL A 95 -1.89 8.53 2.50
N MET A 96 -2.62 9.43 1.87
CA MET A 96 -2.03 10.45 1.01
C MET A 96 -1.63 11.60 1.93
N VAL A 97 -0.35 11.95 1.89
CA VAL A 97 0.22 13.03 2.69
C VAL A 97 0.39 14.24 1.79
N SER A 98 -0.20 15.35 2.19
CA SER A 98 -0.01 16.65 1.56
C SER A 98 0.87 17.51 2.45
N VAL A 99 1.93 18.08 1.89
CA VAL A 99 2.82 18.99 2.59
C VAL A 99 2.67 20.37 1.95
N THR A 100 2.18 21.33 2.73
CA THR A 100 2.02 22.73 2.34
C THR A 100 3.02 23.60 3.09
N THR A 101 3.75 24.46 2.38
CA THR A 101 4.66 25.44 2.98
C THR A 101 3.96 26.78 3.21
N SER A 102 4.30 27.45 4.29
CA SER A 102 3.86 28.80 4.63
C SER A 102 4.81 29.86 4.00
N PRO A 103 4.40 31.15 3.85
CA PRO A 103 5.11 32.17 3.05
C PRO A 103 6.62 32.31 3.31
N PRO A 104 7.41 32.75 2.30
CA PRO A 104 6.99 33.57 1.15
C PRO A 104 6.50 32.79 -0.09
N ALA A 105 6.71 31.47 -0.16
CA ALA A 105 6.19 30.63 -1.25
C ALA A 105 5.34 29.50 -0.66
N ALA A 106 4.03 29.54 -0.94
CA ALA A 106 3.12 28.46 -0.58
C ALA A 106 3.11 27.41 -1.69
N ASN A 107 3.90 26.36 -1.51
CA ASN A 107 3.91 25.21 -2.39
C ASN A 107 3.23 24.05 -1.67
N ARG A 108 2.43 23.29 -2.41
CA ARG A 108 1.76 22.09 -1.92
C ARG A 108 2.23 20.89 -2.73
N THR A 109 2.80 19.91 -2.03
CA THR A 109 3.30 18.66 -2.62
C THR A 109 2.55 17.48 -2.03
N TRP A 110 2.39 16.42 -2.80
CA TRP A 110 1.60 15.25 -2.43
C TRP A 110 2.48 14.01 -2.51
N LYS A 111 2.32 13.10 -1.56
CA LYS A 111 3.01 11.81 -1.57
C LYS A 111 2.21 10.75 -0.84
N THR A 112 2.12 9.57 -1.43
CA THR A 112 1.49 8.42 -0.80
C THR A 112 2.42 7.83 0.27
N TYR A 113 1.84 7.51 1.42
CA TYR A 113 2.43 6.70 2.47
C TYR A 113 1.65 5.39 2.54
N TYR A 114 2.33 4.29 2.23
CA TYR A 114 1.77 2.94 2.36
C TYR A 114 2.33 2.27 3.61
N SER A 115 1.44 1.84 4.51
CA SER A 115 1.85 1.09 5.69
C SER A 115 2.01 -0.39 5.34
N GLN A 116 3.27 -0.82 5.21
CA GLN A 116 3.60 -2.20 4.86
C GLN A 116 3.96 -3.03 6.10
N THR A 117 2.99 -3.21 7.01
CA THR A 117 3.17 -4.16 8.14
C THR A 117 2.78 -5.59 7.79
N ILE A 118 2.56 -5.87 6.50
CA ILE A 118 2.28 -7.19 5.94
C ILE A 118 3.36 -7.56 4.94
N VAL A 119 3.71 -8.85 4.91
CA VAL A 119 4.61 -9.45 3.94
C VAL A 119 3.86 -10.54 3.18
N ILE A 120 3.97 -10.51 1.85
CA ILE A 120 3.48 -11.58 0.96
C ILE A 120 4.67 -12.44 0.52
N GLN A 121 4.62 -13.72 0.89
CA GLN A 121 5.50 -14.78 0.41
C GLN A 121 4.79 -15.52 -0.72
N CYS A 122 5.40 -15.60 -1.90
CA CYS A 122 4.84 -16.30 -3.05
C CYS A 122 5.42 -17.71 -3.15
N LEU A 123 4.55 -18.71 -3.34
CA LEU A 123 4.89 -20.06 -3.76
C LEU A 123 4.43 -20.19 -5.21
N GLU A 124 5.32 -19.82 -6.14
CA GLU A 124 5.01 -19.65 -7.56
C GLU A 124 4.56 -20.95 -8.21
N GLN A 125 5.24 -22.06 -7.90
CA GLN A 125 4.96 -23.39 -8.45
C GLN A 125 3.51 -23.84 -8.22
N THR A 126 2.91 -23.46 -7.09
CA THR A 126 1.54 -23.84 -6.74
C THR A 126 0.54 -22.70 -6.91
N GLY A 127 0.96 -21.54 -7.41
CA GLY A 127 0.11 -20.36 -7.52
C GLY A 127 -0.54 -19.95 -6.20
N THR A 128 0.21 -20.04 -5.10
CA THR A 128 -0.28 -19.73 -3.75
C THR A 128 0.55 -18.65 -3.10
N ILE A 129 -0.08 -17.74 -2.37
CA ILE A 129 0.61 -16.81 -1.48
C ILE A 129 0.41 -17.17 -0.02
N LYS A 130 1.36 -16.78 0.82
CA LYS A 130 1.24 -16.75 2.28
C LYS A 130 1.44 -15.31 2.76
N VAL A 131 0.49 -14.83 3.55
CA VAL A 131 0.43 -13.48 4.09
C VAL A 131 0.76 -13.53 5.57
N ILE A 132 1.76 -12.76 6.00
CA ILE A 132 2.22 -12.73 7.38
C ILE A 132 2.42 -11.28 7.86
N SER A 133 2.27 -11.03 9.16
CA SER A 133 2.64 -9.77 9.76
C SER A 133 4.16 -9.57 9.74
N LYS A 134 4.58 -8.35 9.45
CA LYS A 134 5.94 -7.89 9.69
C LYS A 134 6.13 -7.72 11.20
N ALA A 135 7.29 -8.14 11.66
CA ALA A 135 7.76 -7.87 13.00
C ALA A 135 7.59 -6.39 13.39
N ALA A 136 7.02 -6.10 14.56
CA ALA A 136 6.94 -4.77 15.19
C ALA A 136 5.68 -3.89 14.96
N SER A 137 4.47 -4.46 14.98
CA SER A 137 3.33 -3.67 15.49
C SER A 137 3.18 -3.99 16.98
N ALA A 138 3.94 -3.28 17.81
CA ALA A 138 3.89 -3.43 19.26
C ALA A 138 2.45 -3.24 19.73
N LYS A 139 1.81 -4.34 20.13
CA LYS A 139 0.47 -4.32 20.68
C LYS A 139 0.51 -3.61 22.04
N THR A 140 0.15 -2.33 22.08
CA THR A 140 -0.23 -1.64 23.33
C THR A 140 -1.50 -2.31 23.87
N THR A 141 -1.29 -3.40 24.60
CA THR A 141 -2.34 -4.17 25.26
C THR A 141 -2.60 -3.53 26.61
N THR A 142 -3.53 -2.58 26.65
CA THR A 142 -4.27 -2.30 27.89
C THR A 142 -5.44 -3.27 27.90
N THR A 143 -5.41 -4.25 28.81
CA THR A 143 -6.52 -4.87 29.57
C THR A 143 -6.31 -6.37 29.74
N THR A 144 -5.85 -6.71 30.95
CA THR A 144 -6.18 -7.86 31.79
C THR A 144 -7.12 -8.92 31.20
N THR A 145 -6.58 -10.05 30.75
CA THR A 145 -6.90 -11.42 31.25
C THR A 145 -6.10 -12.49 30.48
N THR A 146 -5.43 -13.34 31.26
CA THR A 146 -4.94 -14.70 30.95
C THR A 146 -4.03 -14.88 29.73
N ALA A 147 -2.72 -14.82 29.99
CA ALA A 147 -1.66 -15.08 29.02
C ALA A 147 -1.52 -16.58 28.69
N THR A 148 -1.82 -16.97 27.46
CA THR A 148 -1.26 -18.16 26.80
C THR A 148 -0.31 -17.72 25.70
N ALA A 149 0.98 -18.04 25.90
CA ALA A 149 2.09 -18.01 24.93
C ALA A 149 2.09 -16.86 23.90
N ALA A 150 2.72 -15.74 24.27
CA ALA A 150 3.18 -14.73 23.31
C ALA A 150 4.33 -15.32 22.48
N ALA A 151 4.00 -16.15 21.49
CA ALA A 151 4.89 -16.42 20.37
C ALA A 151 5.20 -15.09 19.69
N SER A 152 6.47 -14.87 19.34
CA SER A 152 6.96 -13.69 18.61
C SER A 152 5.92 -13.21 17.59
N GLU A 153 5.45 -11.96 17.71
CA GLU A 153 4.45 -11.36 16.80
C GLU A 153 4.97 -11.22 15.34
N ASN A 154 6.23 -11.58 15.13
CA ASN A 154 6.93 -11.56 13.86
C ASN A 154 6.51 -12.78 13.02
N GLY A 155 5.96 -12.54 11.84
CA GLY A 155 5.60 -13.61 10.92
C GLY A 155 4.31 -14.35 11.29
N ARG A 156 3.46 -13.77 12.14
CA ARG A 156 2.13 -14.33 12.43
C ARG A 156 1.31 -14.35 11.13
N PRO A 157 0.66 -15.47 10.77
CA PRO A 157 -0.23 -15.51 9.63
C PRO A 157 -1.38 -14.50 9.75
N ILE A 158 -1.63 -13.76 8.67
CA ILE A 158 -2.82 -12.90 8.55
C ILE A 158 -3.99 -13.82 8.18
N ARG A 159 -4.89 -14.06 9.13
CA ARG A 159 -6.06 -14.94 8.95
C ARG A 159 -7.25 -14.11 8.53
N GLY A 160 -7.99 -14.54 7.50
CA GLY A 160 -9.20 -13.83 7.05
C GLY A 160 -8.93 -12.45 6.45
N GLY A 161 -7.68 -12.14 6.09
CA GLY A 161 -7.36 -10.94 5.31
C GLY A 161 -7.96 -11.05 3.92
N TYR A 162 -8.59 -9.96 3.45
CA TYR A 162 -9.22 -9.87 2.14
C TYR A 162 -8.16 -9.80 1.05
N VAL A 163 -8.38 -10.53 -0.04
CA VAL A 163 -7.46 -10.61 -1.18
C VAL A 163 -8.26 -10.33 -2.44
N LYS A 164 -7.79 -9.42 -3.28
CA LYS A 164 -8.38 -9.09 -4.59
C LYS A 164 -7.30 -9.16 -5.66
N ILE A 165 -7.62 -9.78 -6.80
CA ILE A 165 -6.64 -10.12 -7.83
C ILE A 165 -7.12 -9.68 -9.19
N TYR A 166 -6.22 -9.03 -9.92
CA TYR A 166 -6.34 -8.75 -11.34
C TYR A 166 -5.23 -9.48 -12.11
N ALA A 167 -5.55 -9.88 -13.33
CA ALA A 167 -4.60 -10.40 -14.30
C ALA A 167 -4.30 -9.32 -15.34
N GLU A 168 -3.02 -9.05 -15.58
CA GLU A 168 -2.58 -8.41 -16.81
C GLU A 168 -2.44 -9.50 -17.87
N MET A 169 -3.19 -9.38 -18.96
CA MET A 169 -3.12 -10.29 -20.09
C MET A 169 -1.95 -9.94 -21.01
N LYS A 170 -1.47 -10.91 -21.80
CA LYS A 170 -0.45 -10.68 -22.83
C LYS A 170 -0.89 -9.67 -23.90
N SER A 171 -2.20 -9.54 -24.11
CA SER A 171 -2.83 -8.50 -24.94
C SER A 171 -2.77 -7.09 -24.33
N SER A 172 -2.18 -6.93 -23.15
CA SER A 172 -2.15 -5.69 -22.34
C SER A 172 -3.51 -5.25 -21.78
N SER A 173 -4.55 -6.10 -21.84
CA SER A 173 -5.80 -5.85 -21.12
C SER A 173 -5.67 -6.25 -19.65
N THR A 174 -6.33 -5.53 -18.76
CA THR A 174 -6.43 -5.89 -17.34
C THR A 174 -7.81 -6.47 -17.06
N SER A 175 -7.89 -7.58 -16.35
CA SER A 175 -9.16 -8.23 -16.03
C SER A 175 -9.20 -8.67 -14.58
N PHE A 176 -10.38 -8.55 -13.97
CA PHE A 176 -10.61 -9.11 -12.64
C PHE A 176 -10.44 -10.63 -12.70
N TRP A 177 -9.62 -11.18 -11.82
CA TRP A 177 -9.31 -12.60 -11.80
C TRP A 177 -10.12 -13.33 -10.73
N LYS A 178 -10.01 -12.88 -9.48
CA LYS A 178 -10.77 -13.38 -8.33
C LYS A 178 -10.53 -12.52 -7.10
N ASP A 179 -11.34 -12.75 -6.08
CA ASP A 179 -11.12 -12.28 -4.73
C ASP A 179 -11.47 -13.37 -3.70
N GLY A 180 -11.27 -13.06 -2.42
CA GLY A 180 -11.61 -13.94 -1.31
C GLY A 180 -10.80 -13.62 -0.07
N TYR A 181 -10.62 -14.61 0.80
CA TYR A 181 -9.97 -14.42 2.09
C TYR A 181 -8.87 -15.45 2.32
N THR A 182 -7.81 -15.02 3.01
CA THR A 182 -6.74 -15.91 3.47
C THR A 182 -7.25 -16.93 4.51
N ASP A 183 -6.70 -18.14 4.49
CA ASP A 183 -7.07 -19.22 5.41
C ASP A 183 -6.47 -19.04 6.84
N LEU A 184 -6.67 -20.04 7.70
CA LEU A 184 -6.18 -20.05 9.10
C LEU A 184 -4.64 -19.99 9.23
N VAL A 185 -3.91 -20.26 8.16
CA VAL A 185 -2.44 -20.18 8.09
C VAL A 185 -1.97 -19.09 7.14
N GLY A 186 -2.87 -18.18 6.77
CA GLY A 186 -2.61 -17.00 5.97
C GLY A 186 -2.38 -17.29 4.49
N ARG A 187 -2.85 -18.43 3.97
CA ARG A 187 -2.65 -18.80 2.57
C ARG A 187 -3.83 -18.40 1.70
N PHE A 188 -3.54 -18.13 0.44
CA PHE A 188 -4.52 -17.88 -0.60
C PHE A 188 -4.00 -18.39 -1.96
N ALA A 189 -4.77 -19.26 -2.64
CA ALA A 189 -4.41 -19.72 -3.99
C ALA A 189 -4.78 -18.63 -4.99
N TYR A 190 -3.80 -17.87 -5.49
CA TYR A 190 -4.07 -16.69 -6.32
C TYR A 190 -4.34 -17.03 -7.80
N ALA A 191 -3.70 -18.07 -8.33
CA ALA A 191 -3.82 -18.41 -9.74
C ALA A 191 -4.99 -19.35 -10.05
N GLN A 192 -5.47 -20.11 -9.07
CA GLN A 192 -6.56 -21.07 -9.27
C GLN A 192 -7.92 -20.38 -9.23
N VAL A 193 -8.79 -20.72 -10.18
CA VAL A 193 -10.16 -20.21 -10.32
C VAL A 193 -11.12 -21.39 -10.46
N SER A 194 -12.28 -21.32 -9.81
CA SER A 194 -13.27 -22.41 -9.81
C SER A 194 -14.17 -22.41 -11.05
N THR A 195 -14.17 -21.33 -11.84
CA THR A 195 -15.09 -21.12 -12.95
C THR A 195 -14.31 -20.89 -14.25
N GLY A 196 -13.90 -21.96 -14.93
CA GLY A 196 -13.59 -22.00 -16.38
C GLY A 196 -12.52 -21.05 -16.94
N ALA A 197 -11.98 -20.11 -16.17
CA ALA A 197 -10.91 -19.19 -16.58
C ALA A 197 -9.51 -19.83 -16.49
N ASP A 198 -9.41 -21.06 -15.95
CA ASP A 198 -8.25 -21.93 -16.15
C ASP A 198 -8.38 -22.76 -17.44
N SER A 199 -9.58 -22.87 -18.01
CA SER A 199 -9.87 -23.63 -19.21
C SER A 199 -9.83 -22.70 -20.41
N ALA A 200 -9.06 -23.06 -21.43
CA ALA A 200 -8.90 -22.32 -22.68
C ALA A 200 -10.19 -22.22 -23.54
N THR A 201 -11.38 -22.34 -22.96
CA THR A 201 -12.66 -22.52 -23.65
C THR A 201 -13.81 -21.65 -23.15
N SER A 202 -13.59 -20.73 -22.19
CA SER A 202 -14.63 -19.75 -21.83
C SER A 202 -14.60 -18.57 -22.81
N ASN A 203 -15.74 -18.30 -23.46
CA ASN A 203 -15.94 -17.18 -24.39
C ASN A 203 -15.51 -15.85 -23.75
N GLY A 204 -14.29 -15.40 -24.07
CA GLY A 204 -13.80 -14.04 -23.78
C GLY A 204 -12.81 -13.89 -22.60
N GLY A 205 -12.49 -14.95 -21.86
CA GLY A 205 -11.50 -14.93 -20.77
C GLY A 205 -10.32 -15.84 -21.09
N GLY A 206 -9.16 -15.26 -21.42
CA GLY A 206 -7.95 -16.02 -21.68
C GLY A 206 -7.54 -16.87 -20.48
N GLY A 207 -7.07 -18.09 -20.75
CA GLY A 207 -6.65 -19.04 -19.73
C GLY A 207 -5.41 -18.56 -18.96
N LEU A 208 -4.92 -19.34 -18.01
CA LEU A 208 -3.66 -19.03 -17.32
C LEU A 208 -2.48 -18.81 -18.30
N SER A 209 -2.53 -19.45 -19.48
CA SER A 209 -1.58 -19.27 -20.58
C SER A 209 -1.56 -17.86 -21.18
N ASP A 210 -2.65 -17.10 -21.07
CA ASP A 210 -2.80 -15.76 -21.64
C ASP A 210 -2.47 -14.65 -20.64
N VAL A 211 -2.30 -15.03 -19.36
CA VAL A 211 -1.87 -14.11 -18.31
C VAL A 211 -0.37 -13.82 -18.47
N LYS A 212 -0.02 -12.53 -18.41
CA LYS A 212 1.36 -12.04 -18.38
C LYS A 212 1.87 -11.94 -16.94
N ARG A 213 1.08 -11.36 -16.05
CA ARG A 213 1.35 -11.28 -14.60
C ARG A 213 0.05 -11.10 -13.82
N PHE A 214 0.10 -11.40 -12.53
CA PHE A 214 -0.96 -11.06 -11.61
C PHE A 214 -0.59 -9.82 -10.80
N VAL A 215 -1.60 -9.08 -10.40
CA VAL A 215 -1.47 -8.05 -9.36
C VAL A 215 -2.43 -8.40 -8.24
N VAL A 216 -1.89 -8.47 -7.02
CA VAL A 216 -2.64 -8.80 -5.82
C VAL A 216 -2.73 -7.57 -4.91
N PHE A 217 -3.93 -7.31 -4.40
CA PHE A 217 -4.17 -6.48 -3.23
C PHE A 217 -4.52 -7.38 -2.06
N VAL A 218 -3.94 -7.10 -0.89
CA VAL A 218 -4.27 -7.77 0.36
C VAL A 218 -4.58 -6.73 1.42
N ASP A 219 -5.75 -6.82 2.04
CA ASP A 219 -6.11 -6.08 3.26
C ASP A 219 -6.08 -7.01 4.47
N GLY A 220 -5.15 -6.78 5.38
CA GLY A 220 -5.06 -7.50 6.65
C GLY A 220 -5.81 -6.82 7.78
N GLY A 221 -6.46 -5.67 7.56
CA GLY A 221 -7.14 -4.91 8.59
C GLY A 221 -6.16 -4.09 9.43
N ARG A 222 -5.91 -4.49 10.68
CA ARG A 222 -5.09 -3.70 11.61
C ARG A 222 -3.60 -3.72 11.25
N GLU A 223 -3.20 -4.74 10.51
CA GLU A 223 -1.88 -4.98 9.97
C GLU A 223 -1.66 -4.21 8.65
N GLY A 224 -2.65 -3.43 8.20
CA GLY A 224 -2.57 -2.62 6.99
C GLY A 224 -2.89 -3.41 5.74
N CYS A 225 -2.45 -2.89 4.59
CA CYS A 225 -2.67 -3.54 3.31
C CYS A 225 -1.46 -3.38 2.38
N VAL A 226 -1.37 -4.24 1.37
CA VAL A 226 -0.23 -4.30 0.45
C VAL A 226 -0.72 -4.64 -0.95
N VAL A 227 -0.08 -4.03 -1.95
CA VAL A 227 -0.23 -4.41 -3.37
C VAL A 227 1.10 -4.94 -3.87
N LYS A 228 1.06 -6.03 -4.65
CA LYS A 228 2.25 -6.68 -5.17
C LYS A 228 2.00 -7.32 -6.53
N THR A 229 3.01 -7.32 -7.40
CA THR A 229 3.02 -8.15 -8.60
C THR A 229 3.35 -9.59 -8.23
N LEU A 230 2.58 -10.54 -8.76
CA LEU A 230 2.85 -11.97 -8.62
C LEU A 230 3.07 -12.60 -10.00
N PRO A 231 4.00 -13.58 -10.10
CA PRO A 231 4.26 -14.27 -11.34
C PRO A 231 3.13 -15.25 -11.69
N VAL A 232 3.09 -15.67 -12.95
CA VAL A 232 2.20 -16.73 -13.42
C VAL A 232 2.85 -18.08 -13.07
N PRO A 233 2.14 -18.99 -12.38
CA PRO A 233 2.64 -20.35 -12.14
C PRO A 233 2.94 -21.08 -13.44
N PRO A 234 3.87 -22.06 -13.43
CA PRO A 234 4.05 -22.96 -14.55
C PRO A 234 2.73 -23.67 -14.89
N VAL A 235 2.40 -23.71 -16.19
CA VAL A 235 1.30 -24.50 -16.77
C VAL A 235 1.77 -25.89 -17.19
#